data_AF-A0A5E4DID9-F1
#
_entry.id   AF-A0A5E4DID9-F1
#
_cell.length_a   1.000
_cell.length_b   1.000
_cell.length_c   1.000
_cell.angle_alpha   90.00
_cell.angle_beta   90.00
_cell.angle_gamma   90.00
#
_symmetry.space_group_name_H-M   'P 1'
#
loop_
_entity.id
_entity.type
_entity.pdbx_description
1 polymer ?
#
loop_
_entity_poly.entity_id
_entity_poly.type
_entity_poly.pdbx_seq_one_letter_code
_entity_poly.pdbx_strand_id
1 'polypeptide(L)'
;MLMLLVFGALLHEVSLSGQDGAVPETHRAPGKPLFDYASFRLHQEHIPRFLHNNRHIATLCKKDAHCPLKEHLENLNYCWGYEKSCQPEFRFGYPVCSLGWMDSVEAAQDLFWKQADFGFVRERLEEVRVLCRPESTSDSSLMCSRYLQYCRATNLYLDFRSIKRDKE
;
A
#
# COMPACT_ATOMS: atom_id res chain seq x y z
N MET A 1 -45.54 -6.61 19.27
CA MET A 1 -44.99 -5.33 18.76
C MET A 1 -43.52 -5.54 18.47
N LEU A 2 -43.16 -5.55 17.20
CA LEU A 2 -41.83 -5.81 16.65
C LEU A 2 -41.13 -4.45 16.47
N MET A 3 -40.02 -4.20 17.18
CA MET A 3 -39.19 -3.01 16.94
C MET A 3 -37.93 -3.45 16.19
N LEU A 4 -37.92 -3.21 14.88
CA LEU A 4 -36.75 -3.32 14.01
C LEU A 4 -35.89 -2.06 14.21
N LEU A 5 -34.70 -2.22 14.79
CA LEU A 5 -33.68 -1.17 14.81
C LEU A 5 -32.73 -1.38 13.63
N VAL A 6 -32.84 -0.53 12.62
CA VAL A 6 -31.87 -0.42 11.52
C VAL A 6 -30.75 0.49 11.99
N PHE A 7 -29.63 -0.09 12.41
CA PHE A 7 -28.39 0.66 12.61
C PHE A 7 -27.65 0.77 11.27
N GLY A 8 -27.78 1.93 10.62
CA GLY A 8 -26.94 2.30 9.48
C GLY A 8 -25.54 2.61 9.97
N ALA A 9 -24.59 1.71 9.69
CA ALA A 9 -23.17 1.96 9.89
C ALA A 9 -22.66 2.93 8.80
N LEU A 10 -22.45 4.19 9.16
CA LEU A 10 -21.66 5.14 8.38
C LEU A 10 -20.17 4.77 8.49
N LEU A 11 -19.75 3.78 7.70
CA LEU A 11 -18.33 3.59 7.39
C LEU A 11 -17.97 4.58 6.28
N HIS A 12 -17.39 5.71 6.64
CA HIS A 12 -16.60 6.50 5.71
C HIS A 12 -15.33 5.70 5.39
N GLU A 13 -15.39 4.92 4.32
CA GLU A 13 -14.22 4.44 3.59
C GLU A 13 -13.35 5.66 3.26
N VAL A 14 -12.17 5.75 3.89
CA VAL A 14 -11.12 6.66 3.44
C VAL A 14 -10.60 6.09 2.13
N SER A 15 -11.23 6.52 1.03
CA SER A 15 -10.78 6.23 -0.32
C SER A 15 -9.35 6.74 -0.46
N LEU A 16 -8.40 5.82 -0.59
CA LEU A 16 -7.07 6.10 -1.11
C LEU A 16 -7.24 6.48 -2.60
N SER A 17 -7.74 7.68 -2.85
CA SER A 17 -7.84 8.26 -4.18
C SER A 17 -6.42 8.50 -4.69
N GLY A 18 -5.90 7.50 -5.40
CA GLY A 18 -4.89 7.67 -6.43
C GLY A 18 -5.61 7.60 -7.77
N GLN A 19 -5.86 8.78 -8.36
CA GLN A 19 -6.32 8.97 -9.74
C GLN A 19 -7.53 8.13 -10.18
N ASP A 20 -8.73 8.54 -9.75
CA ASP A 20 -9.92 8.38 -10.60
C ASP A 20 -9.89 9.46 -11.69
N GLY A 21 -8.95 9.31 -12.62
CA GLY A 21 -9.10 9.90 -13.94
C GLY A 21 -9.99 8.97 -14.75
N ALA A 22 -11.25 9.33 -14.95
CA ALA A 22 -12.11 8.67 -15.92
C ALA A 22 -11.35 8.58 -17.25
N VAL A 23 -11.02 7.35 -17.67
CA VAL A 23 -10.35 7.10 -18.95
C VAL A 23 -11.34 7.51 -20.04
N PRO A 24 -11.06 8.51 -20.87
CA PRO A 24 -11.92 8.84 -21.98
C PRO A 24 -11.97 7.62 -22.92
N GLU A 25 -13.16 7.22 -23.34
CA GLU A 25 -13.35 6.28 -24.45
C GLU A 25 -12.89 6.91 -25.76
N THR A 26 -11.59 7.11 -25.92
CA THR A 26 -10.98 7.37 -27.22
C THR A 26 -10.68 6.02 -27.86
N HIS A 27 -11.25 5.79 -29.04
CA HIS A 27 -10.93 4.70 -29.96
C HIS A 27 -9.41 4.41 -29.95
N ARG A 28 -9.02 3.40 -29.18
CA ARG A 28 -7.63 3.05 -28.95
C ARG A 28 -7.15 2.24 -30.16
N ALA A 29 -6.02 2.62 -30.73
CA ALA A 29 -5.46 1.94 -31.90
C ALA A 29 -5.32 0.44 -31.63
N PRO A 30 -5.76 -0.44 -32.55
CA PRO A 30 -5.61 -1.88 -32.39
C PRO A 30 -4.13 -2.23 -32.23
N GLY A 31 -3.81 -3.03 -31.21
CA GLY A 31 -2.45 -3.51 -30.93
C GLY A 31 -1.68 -2.75 -29.83
N LYS A 32 -2.25 -1.69 -29.22
CA LYS A 32 -1.62 -1.05 -28.05
C LYS A 32 -2.11 -1.67 -26.73
N PRO A 33 -1.21 -1.86 -25.75
CA PRO A 33 -1.61 -2.34 -24.42
C PRO A 33 -2.51 -1.31 -23.73
N LEU A 34 -3.39 -1.80 -22.85
CA LEU A 34 -4.31 -0.99 -22.05
C LEU A 34 -3.62 -0.22 -20.94
N PHE A 35 -2.39 -0.62 -20.59
CA PHE A 35 -1.58 -0.05 -19.54
C PHE A 35 -0.09 -0.12 -19.95
N ASP A 36 0.73 0.85 -19.52
CA ASP A 36 2.17 0.84 -19.76
C ASP A 36 2.90 -0.12 -18.80
N TYR A 37 2.83 -1.43 -19.06
CA TYR A 37 3.44 -2.43 -18.18
C TYR A 37 4.98 -2.31 -18.09
N ALA A 38 5.62 -1.64 -19.05
CA ALA A 38 7.06 -1.43 -19.07
C ALA A 38 7.52 -0.29 -18.15
N SER A 39 6.59 0.54 -17.64
CA SER A 39 6.93 1.64 -16.73
C SER A 39 7.50 1.16 -15.40
N PHE A 40 7.16 -0.07 -14.99
CA PHE A 40 7.65 -0.67 -13.75
C PHE A 40 8.71 -1.72 -14.07
N ARG A 41 9.96 -1.41 -13.74
CA ARG A 41 11.08 -2.36 -13.83
C ARG A 41 11.10 -3.25 -12.58
N LEU A 42 10.14 -4.16 -12.47
CA LEU A 42 10.01 -5.06 -11.32
C LEU A 42 10.76 -6.37 -11.56
N HIS A 43 11.42 -6.87 -10.50
CA HIS A 43 11.93 -8.24 -10.50
C HIS A 43 10.76 -9.24 -10.57
N GLN A 44 10.95 -10.40 -11.21
CA GLN A 44 9.89 -11.39 -11.43
C GLN A 44 9.19 -11.80 -10.12
N GLU A 45 9.96 -11.98 -9.04
CA GLU A 45 9.44 -12.33 -7.73
C GLU A 45 8.55 -11.26 -7.10
N HIS A 46 8.68 -9.99 -7.51
CA HIS A 46 7.88 -8.88 -6.99
C HIS A 46 6.55 -8.74 -7.71
N ILE A 47 6.41 -9.31 -8.93
CA ILE A 47 5.23 -9.10 -9.78
C ILE A 47 3.94 -9.57 -9.08
N PRO A 48 3.86 -10.79 -8.49
CA PRO A 48 2.63 -11.22 -7.82
C PRO A 48 2.21 -10.30 -6.67
N ARG A 49 3.18 -9.84 -5.85
CA ARG A 49 2.95 -8.94 -4.71
C ARG A 49 2.55 -7.53 -5.17
N PHE A 50 3.16 -7.05 -6.25
CA PHE A 50 2.77 -5.81 -6.88
C PHE A 50 1.33 -5.86 -7.39
N LEU A 51 0.95 -6.93 -8.09
CA LEU A 51 -0.41 -7.12 -8.59
C LEU A 51 -1.43 -7.34 -7.46
N HIS A 52 -1.03 -7.93 -6.34
CA HIS A 52 -1.85 -8.03 -5.13
C HIS A 52 -2.26 -6.65 -4.61
N ASN A 53 -1.33 -5.70 -4.55
CA ASN A 53 -1.63 -4.33 -4.10
C ASN A 53 -2.24 -3.44 -5.16
N ASN A 54 -1.96 -3.72 -6.43
CA ASN A 54 -2.45 -2.93 -7.55
C ASN A 54 -3.54 -3.69 -8.31
N ARG A 55 -4.63 -4.00 -7.60
CA ARG A 55 -5.77 -4.78 -8.15
C ARG A 55 -6.38 -4.18 -9.41
N HIS A 56 -6.35 -2.85 -9.54
CA HIS A 56 -6.79 -2.16 -10.75
C HIS A 56 -5.92 -2.54 -11.96
N ILE A 57 -4.59 -2.58 -11.79
CA ILE A 57 -3.65 -3.00 -12.84
C ILE A 57 -3.81 -4.47 -13.17
N ALA A 58 -3.98 -5.33 -12.15
CA ALA A 58 -4.27 -6.76 -12.35
C ALA A 58 -5.56 -6.95 -13.17
N THR A 59 -6.60 -6.18 -12.88
CA THR A 59 -7.88 -6.21 -13.61
C THR A 59 -7.72 -5.74 -15.06
N LEU A 60 -6.94 -4.69 -15.31
CA LEU A 60 -6.61 -4.23 -16.66
C LEU A 60 -5.81 -5.29 -17.43
N CYS A 61 -4.77 -5.85 -16.80
CA CYS A 61 -3.92 -6.91 -17.37
C CYS A 61 -4.72 -8.14 -17.77
N LYS A 62 -5.71 -8.53 -16.96
CA LYS A 62 -6.60 -9.66 -17.27
C LYS A 62 -7.39 -9.46 -18.57
N LYS A 63 -7.80 -8.22 -18.86
CA LYS A 63 -8.57 -7.85 -20.06
C LYS A 63 -7.69 -7.57 -21.27
N ASP A 64 -6.43 -7.21 -21.05
CA ASP A 64 -5.51 -6.85 -22.11
C ASP A 64 -4.92 -8.10 -22.78
N ALA A 65 -5.12 -8.22 -24.10
CA ALA A 65 -4.49 -9.26 -24.90
C ALA A 65 -2.95 -9.21 -24.82
N HIS A 66 -2.37 -8.01 -24.66
CA HIS A 66 -0.93 -7.73 -24.72
C HIS A 66 -0.26 -7.64 -23.34
N CYS A 67 -0.96 -7.94 -22.24
CA CYS A 67 -0.33 -7.87 -20.93
C CYS A 67 0.80 -8.91 -20.81
N PRO A 68 2.05 -8.49 -20.51
CA PRO A 68 3.17 -9.43 -20.34
C PRO A 68 3.12 -10.16 -18.99
N LEU A 69 2.26 -9.74 -18.06
CA LEU A 69 2.21 -10.25 -16.68
C LEU A 69 1.13 -11.33 -16.48
N LYS A 70 0.58 -11.90 -17.56
CA LYS A 70 -0.57 -12.81 -17.50
C LYS A 70 -0.32 -14.04 -16.62
N GLU A 71 0.86 -14.63 -16.70
CA GLU A 71 1.26 -15.78 -15.88
C GLU A 71 1.18 -15.48 -14.36
N HIS A 72 1.40 -14.22 -13.97
CA HIS A 72 1.37 -13.79 -12.56
C HIS A 72 -0.04 -13.50 -12.05
N LEU A 73 -1.06 -13.54 -12.91
CA LEU A 73 -2.46 -13.33 -12.52
C LEU A 73 -3.11 -14.55 -11.89
N GLU A 74 -2.51 -15.73 -12.02
CA GLU A 74 -3.08 -17.00 -11.56
C GLU A 74 -3.09 -17.10 -10.03
N ASN A 75 -2.11 -16.49 -9.35
CA ASN A 75 -2.00 -16.52 -7.89
C ASN A 75 -1.68 -15.13 -7.32
N LEU A 76 -2.74 -14.38 -7.04
CA LEU A 76 -2.67 -13.06 -6.41
C LEU A 76 -2.78 -13.14 -4.88
N ASN A 77 -2.49 -14.30 -4.26
CA ASN A 77 -2.47 -14.43 -2.81
C ASN A 77 -1.17 -13.88 -2.21
N TYR A 78 -0.06 -13.98 -2.95
CA TYR A 78 1.24 -13.43 -2.53
C TYR A 78 1.17 -11.92 -2.32
N CYS A 79 1.61 -11.49 -1.17
CA CYS A 79 1.53 -10.11 -0.70
C CYS A 79 2.86 -9.71 -0.06
N TRP A 80 3.06 -8.42 0.18
CA TRP A 80 4.30 -7.97 0.80
C TRP A 80 4.34 -8.32 2.29
N GLY A 81 3.19 -8.34 2.95
CA GLY A 81 3.04 -8.68 4.36
C GLY A 81 2.47 -7.55 5.20
N TYR A 82 2.54 -6.31 4.72
CA TYR A 82 1.98 -5.18 5.46
C TYR A 82 0.47 -5.02 5.26
N GLU A 83 -0.11 -5.68 4.27
CA GLU A 83 -1.54 -5.65 4.00
C GLU A 83 -2.30 -6.40 5.10
N LYS A 84 -3.40 -5.82 5.60
CA LYS A 84 -4.19 -6.43 6.68
C LYS A 84 -4.76 -7.81 6.32
N SER A 85 -5.00 -8.07 5.03
CA SER A 85 -5.48 -9.34 4.50
C SER A 85 -4.36 -10.36 4.19
N CYS A 86 -3.09 -10.00 4.38
CA CYS A 86 -1.96 -10.85 4.02
C CYS A 86 -1.72 -11.94 5.08
N GLN A 87 -1.96 -13.20 4.70
CA GLN A 87 -1.67 -14.34 5.57
C GLN A 87 -0.15 -14.60 5.65
N PRO A 88 0.37 -15.09 6.79
CA PRO A 88 1.80 -15.34 6.99
C PRO A 88 2.48 -16.16 5.89
N GLU A 89 1.77 -17.14 5.32
CA GLU A 89 2.30 -18.08 4.32
C GLU A 89 2.48 -17.43 2.94
N PHE A 90 1.84 -16.27 2.72
CA PHE A 90 1.87 -15.54 1.44
C PHE A 90 2.76 -14.30 1.47
N ARG A 91 3.39 -14.00 2.62
CA ARG A 91 4.28 -12.84 2.78
C ARG A 91 5.50 -12.95 1.89
N PHE A 92 6.17 -11.81 1.69
CA PHE A 92 7.52 -11.83 1.15
C PHE A 92 8.42 -12.61 2.12
N GLY A 93 9.21 -13.53 1.59
CA GLY A 93 9.75 -14.69 2.32
C GLY A 93 10.62 -14.34 3.52
N TYR A 94 10.84 -15.32 4.39
CA TYR A 94 11.69 -15.16 5.56
C TYR A 94 13.15 -15.50 5.25
N PRO A 95 14.12 -14.85 5.93
CA PRO A 95 15.50 -15.27 5.88
C PRO A 95 15.65 -16.68 6.46
N VAL A 96 16.71 -17.38 6.03
CA VAL A 96 17.13 -18.62 6.67
C VAL A 96 17.72 -18.27 8.04
N CYS A 97 17.00 -18.56 9.10
CA CYS A 97 17.41 -18.28 10.48
C CYS A 97 18.04 -19.51 11.12
N SER A 98 19.14 -19.32 11.86
CA SER A 98 19.57 -20.26 12.90
C SER A 98 18.96 -19.87 14.25
N LEU A 99 18.75 -20.84 15.13
CA LEU A 99 18.37 -20.60 16.54
C LEU A 99 19.51 -19.85 17.22
N GLY A 100 19.44 -18.52 17.25
CA GLY A 100 20.37 -17.67 17.97
C GLY A 100 20.02 -17.61 19.45
N TRP A 101 19.69 -16.41 19.93
CA TRP A 101 19.21 -16.15 21.29
C TRP A 101 17.68 -16.26 21.43
N MET A 102 16.99 -16.69 20.38
CA MET A 102 15.53 -16.78 20.30
C MET A 102 15.03 -18.18 20.67
N ASP A 103 13.85 -18.26 21.27
CA ASP A 103 13.25 -19.51 21.76
C ASP A 103 12.85 -20.49 20.63
N SER A 104 12.57 -19.97 19.43
CA SER A 104 12.28 -20.79 18.24
C SER A 104 12.64 -20.07 16.92
N VAL A 105 12.70 -20.83 15.83
CA VAL A 105 12.91 -20.27 14.48
C VAL A 105 11.74 -19.37 14.08
N GLU A 106 10.51 -19.76 14.41
CA GLU A 106 9.29 -19.00 14.14
C GLU A 106 9.30 -17.66 14.88
N ALA A 107 9.75 -17.66 16.15
CA ALA A 107 9.90 -16.43 16.92
C ALA A 107 10.97 -15.51 16.30
N ALA A 108 12.09 -16.07 15.84
CA ALA A 108 13.13 -15.31 15.14
C ALA A 108 12.62 -14.70 13.81
N GLN A 109 11.84 -15.47 13.05
CA GLN A 109 11.23 -15.04 11.80
C GLN A 109 10.17 -13.94 12.01
N ASP A 110 9.30 -14.09 13.01
CA ASP A 110 8.30 -13.07 13.35
C ASP A 110 8.96 -11.77 13.84
N LEU A 111 10.01 -11.88 14.65
CA LEU A 111 10.79 -10.72 15.11
C LEU A 111 11.46 -10.00 13.93
N PHE A 112 12.14 -10.75 13.05
CA PHE A 112 12.74 -10.21 11.85
C PHE A 112 11.70 -9.48 11.01
N TRP A 113 10.55 -10.11 10.77
CA TRP A 113 9.51 -9.52 9.94
C TRP A 113 8.94 -8.22 10.53
N LYS A 114 8.71 -8.16 11.84
CA LYS A 114 8.24 -6.96 12.54
C LYS A 114 9.26 -5.82 12.51
N GLN A 115 10.55 -6.12 12.62
CA GLN A 115 11.58 -5.10 12.83
C GLN A 115 12.32 -4.67 11.56
N ALA A 116 12.55 -5.60 10.64
CA ALA A 116 13.46 -5.44 9.51
C ALA A 116 12.84 -5.74 8.14
N ASP A 117 11.58 -6.20 8.10
CA ASP A 117 10.85 -6.49 6.88
C ASP A 117 9.53 -5.70 6.81
N PHE A 118 8.61 -6.09 5.94
CA PHE A 118 7.32 -5.42 5.72
C PHE A 118 6.42 -5.33 6.97
N GLY A 119 6.65 -6.11 8.02
CA GLY A 119 5.98 -5.92 9.31
C GLY A 119 6.29 -4.56 9.92
N PHE A 120 7.50 -4.03 9.72
CA PHE A 120 7.87 -2.67 10.12
C PHE A 120 6.99 -1.63 9.40
N VAL A 121 6.83 -1.79 8.08
CA VAL A 121 5.99 -0.91 7.25
C VAL A 121 4.55 -0.91 7.75
N ARG A 122 4.02 -2.09 8.09
CA ARG A 122 2.67 -2.22 8.66
C ARG A 122 2.50 -1.38 9.92
N GLU A 123 3.42 -1.50 10.87
CA GLU A 123 3.35 -0.73 12.12
C GLU A 123 3.41 0.77 11.86
N ARG A 124 4.30 1.24 10.97
CA ARG A 124 4.40 2.66 10.62
C ARG A 124 3.11 3.18 9.98
N LEU A 125 2.45 2.37 9.15
CA LEU A 125 1.16 2.71 8.54
C LEU A 125 0.02 2.75 9.57
N GLU A 126 0.00 1.82 10.52
CA GLU A 126 -1.00 1.78 11.61
C GLU A 126 -0.86 2.97 12.58
N GLU A 127 0.34 3.52 12.70
CA GLU A 127 0.62 4.73 13.49
C GLU A 127 0.19 6.04 12.81
N VAL A 128 -0.14 6.01 11.52
CA VAL A 128 -0.46 7.23 10.76
C VAL A 128 -1.74 7.88 11.30
N ARG A 129 -1.62 9.16 11.66
CA ARG A 129 -2.73 10.01 12.08
C ARG A 129 -2.77 11.29 11.26
N VAL A 130 -3.98 11.84 11.10
CA VAL A 130 -4.17 13.17 10.51
C VAL A 130 -3.67 14.22 11.49
N LEU A 131 -2.71 15.04 11.06
CA LEU A 131 -2.23 16.21 11.81
C LEU A 131 -2.91 17.49 11.31
N CYS A 132 -3.12 17.60 10.00
CA CYS A 132 -3.86 18.70 9.37
C CYS A 132 -4.93 18.11 8.46
N ARG A 133 -6.20 18.40 8.77
CA ARG A 133 -7.36 17.95 7.98
C ARG A 133 -7.76 19.05 6.99
N PRO A 134 -7.85 18.76 5.68
CA PRO A 134 -8.34 19.71 4.69
C PRO A 134 -9.88 19.83 4.77
N GLU A 135 -10.43 21.02 4.52
CA GLU A 135 -11.88 21.24 4.40
C GLU A 135 -12.32 21.20 2.92
N SER A 136 -11.44 21.63 2.01
CA SER A 136 -11.61 21.61 0.56
C SER A 136 -10.48 20.83 -0.13
N THR A 137 -10.66 20.50 -1.41
CA THR A 137 -9.65 19.76 -2.20
C THR A 137 -8.39 20.56 -2.49
N SER A 138 -8.47 21.90 -2.47
CA SER A 138 -7.32 22.79 -2.65
C SER A 138 -6.52 23.02 -1.38
N ASP A 139 -7.05 22.62 -0.22
CA ASP A 139 -6.40 22.90 1.06
C ASP A 139 -5.17 22.02 1.28
N SER A 140 -4.34 22.43 2.23
CA SER A 140 -3.22 21.63 2.71
C SER A 140 -3.71 20.46 3.55
N SER A 141 -3.10 19.30 3.40
CA SER A 141 -3.30 18.17 4.30
C SER A 141 -1.96 17.61 4.77
N LEU A 142 -1.95 17.06 5.98
CA LEU A 142 -0.79 16.39 6.55
C LEU A 142 -1.23 15.21 7.40
N MET A 143 -0.70 14.03 7.07
CA MET A 143 -0.85 12.81 7.84
C MET A 143 0.52 12.24 8.12
N CYS A 144 0.80 11.85 9.36
CA CYS A 144 2.10 11.32 9.75
C CYS A 144 1.99 10.19 10.76
N SER A 145 2.96 9.28 10.72
CA SER A 145 3.21 8.30 11.77
C SER A 145 3.81 8.97 13.02
N ARG A 146 4.07 8.17 14.06
CA ARG A 146 4.74 8.65 15.28
C ARG A 146 6.13 9.20 14.92
N TYR A 147 6.51 10.27 15.62
CA TYR A 147 7.79 10.97 15.44
C TYR A 147 8.08 11.46 14.01
N LEU A 148 7.05 11.62 13.17
CA LEU A 148 7.17 12.07 11.78
C LEU A 148 8.07 11.17 10.90
N GLN A 149 8.21 9.89 11.25
CA GLN A 149 9.05 8.94 10.50
C GLN A 149 8.53 8.69 9.09
N TYR A 150 7.22 8.76 8.90
CA TYR A 150 6.55 8.70 7.60
C TYR A 150 5.44 9.76 7.57
N CYS A 151 5.40 10.55 6.50
CA CYS A 151 4.38 11.56 6.29
C CYS A 151 3.88 11.57 4.84
N ARG A 152 2.57 11.82 4.68
CA ARG A 152 1.93 12.14 3.42
C ARG A 152 1.29 13.52 3.53
N ALA A 153 1.53 14.36 2.54
CA ALA A 153 1.01 15.73 2.50
C ALA A 153 0.50 16.11 1.11
N THR A 154 -0.42 17.05 1.07
CA THR A 154 -0.85 17.74 -0.15
C THR A 154 -0.80 19.24 0.07
N ASN A 155 -0.48 20.01 -0.98
CA ASN A 155 -0.46 21.48 -0.98
C ASN A 155 0.31 22.08 0.22
N LEU A 156 1.47 21.49 0.56
CA LEU A 156 2.28 21.91 1.70
C LEU A 156 3.50 22.72 1.25
N TYR A 157 3.73 23.87 1.89
CA TYR A 157 4.95 24.66 1.74
C TYR A 157 5.73 24.65 3.06
N LEU A 158 7.00 24.25 3.00
CA LEU A 158 7.90 24.20 4.16
C LEU A 158 9.04 25.21 3.98
N ASP A 159 9.09 26.23 4.83
CA ASP A 159 10.17 27.22 4.84
C ASP A 159 11.23 26.85 5.87
N PHE A 160 12.39 26.40 5.39
CA PHE A 160 13.51 25.97 6.21
C PHE A 160 14.56 27.06 6.46
N ARG A 161 14.34 28.30 6.00
CA ARG A 161 15.36 29.37 6.13
C ARG A 161 15.59 29.82 7.58
N SER A 162 14.63 29.59 8.46
CA SER A 162 14.69 29.99 9.87
C SER A 162 14.35 28.85 10.84
N ILE A 163 14.94 27.66 10.63
CA ILE A 163 14.80 26.57 11.60
C ILE A 163 15.54 26.95 12.88
N LYS A 164 14.78 27.21 13.95
CA LYS A 164 15.35 27.32 15.29
C LYS A 164 15.69 25.91 15.76
N ARG A 165 16.97 25.65 15.99
CA ARG A 165 17.39 24.49 16.77
C ARG A 165 17.19 24.88 18.23
N ASP A 166 16.39 24.13 18.97
CA ASP A 166 16.37 24.28 20.42
C ASP A 166 17.80 24.05 20.92
N LYS A 167 18.30 24.99 21.73
CA LYS A 167 19.58 24.83 22.41
C LYS A 167 19.34 23.87 23.57
N GLU A 168 20.06 22.75 23.60
CA GLU A 168 20.22 21.90 24.79
C GLU A 168 20.67 22.73 26.02
#